data_AF-A0A2W6ARK4-F1
#
_entry.id   AF-A0A2W6ARK4-F1
#
_cell.length_a   1.000
_cell.length_b   1.000
_cell.length_c   1.000
_cell.angle_alpha   90.00
_cell.angle_beta   90.00
_cell.angle_gamma   90.00
#
_symmetry.space_group_name_H-M   'P 1'
#
loop_
_entity.id
_entity.type
_entity.pdbx_description
1 polymer ?
#
loop_
_entity_poly.entity_id
_entity_poly.type
_entity_poly.pdbx_seq_one_letter_code
_entity_poly.pdbx_strand_id
1 'polypeptide(L)'
;MSASDAAATVAEELRRRRTALGWTLEQVAAQAQVSVGMLSLIETGKRRPSLRSWERIRQAIGISEPLPEAAWRQQPREISDQLVATLGACLAAVRAATLAELAEAADVSISEVRLALRRLAEQLEPTGMQVLDDGTHVQLAPGQRFHASVVHLTQPERLPRLTQEQAEVLAIVIMEGMATRRRIEQMRGAAQLSIGPEGPVSLPRDSSETLALLLSRGLLSAERDDHANGRPLVYRPTTRLLQLLGAETLEEVRGRMGILAEYRAQAEPIPETEAPAERQSDRTERPSGPSRPSLADEYGAGWRQVKPNN
;
A
#
# COMPACT_ATOMS: atom_id res chain seq x y z
N MET A 1 -13.36 26.04 22.59
CA MET A 1 -14.61 26.31 21.84
C MET A 1 -14.84 25.13 20.92
N SER A 2 -15.96 24.42 21.09
CA SER A 2 -16.24 23.22 20.31
C SER A 2 -16.65 23.57 18.87
N ALA A 3 -16.59 22.61 17.94
CA ALA A 3 -17.12 22.81 16.59
C ALA A 3 -18.64 23.11 16.61
N SER A 4 -19.39 22.58 17.58
CA SER A 4 -20.81 22.95 17.72
C SER A 4 -20.98 24.44 18.01
N ASP A 5 -20.15 25.00 18.90
CA ASP A 5 -20.21 26.43 19.27
C ASP A 5 -19.93 27.33 18.07
N ALA A 6 -18.92 27.03 17.27
CA ALA A 6 -18.57 27.84 16.10
C ALA A 6 -19.65 27.84 15.00
N ALA A 7 -20.35 26.72 14.82
CA ALA A 7 -21.47 26.62 13.87
C ALA A 7 -22.68 27.43 14.35
N ALA A 8 -22.97 27.36 15.65
CA ALA A 8 -24.02 28.14 16.29
C ALA A 8 -23.73 29.65 16.18
N THR A 9 -22.47 30.09 16.34
CA THR A 9 -22.09 31.50 16.19
C THR A 9 -22.32 32.01 14.76
N VAL A 10 -22.02 31.20 13.74
CA VAL A 10 -22.24 31.57 12.32
C VAL A 10 -23.73 31.61 11.99
N ALA A 11 -24.50 30.63 12.45
CA ALA A 11 -25.95 30.56 12.23
C ALA A 11 -26.67 31.76 12.87
N GLU A 12 -26.29 32.10 14.09
CA GLU A 12 -26.86 33.22 14.85
C GLU A 12 -26.50 34.57 14.23
N GLU A 13 -25.25 34.77 13.83
CA GLU A 13 -24.82 36.03 13.19
C GLU A 13 -25.48 36.23 11.82
N LEU A 14 -25.62 35.16 11.03
CA LEU A 14 -26.33 35.21 9.75
C LEU A 14 -27.80 35.62 9.95
N ARG A 15 -28.50 34.98 10.89
CA ARG A 15 -29.89 35.29 11.21
C ARG A 15 -30.04 36.72 11.73
N ARG A 16 -29.16 37.15 12.63
CA ARG A 16 -29.14 38.50 13.21
C ARG A 16 -28.97 39.57 12.13
N ARG A 17 -27.95 39.43 11.26
CA ARG A 17 -27.65 40.37 10.17
C ARG A 17 -28.79 40.43 9.14
N ARG A 18 -29.30 39.29 8.72
CA ARG A 18 -30.43 39.22 7.78
C ARG A 18 -31.67 39.94 8.36
N THR A 19 -31.97 39.70 9.64
CA THR A 19 -33.13 40.31 10.32
C THR A 19 -32.93 41.82 10.51
N ALA A 20 -31.72 42.27 10.83
CA ALA A 20 -31.40 43.69 10.95
C ALA A 20 -31.54 44.45 9.61
N LEU A 21 -31.30 43.77 8.48
CA LEU A 21 -31.53 44.32 7.14
C LEU A 21 -32.99 44.19 6.68
N GLY A 22 -33.85 43.50 7.44
CA GLY A 22 -35.25 43.23 7.06
C GLY A 22 -35.40 42.25 5.88
N TRP A 23 -34.37 41.46 5.57
CA TRP A 23 -34.38 40.59 4.40
C TRP A 23 -34.97 39.21 4.71
N THR A 24 -35.69 38.65 3.73
CA THR A 24 -36.15 37.25 3.79
C THR A 24 -35.03 36.29 3.39
N LEU A 25 -35.20 35.01 3.73
CA LEU A 25 -34.27 33.95 3.30
C LEU A 25 -34.19 33.87 1.77
N GLU A 26 -35.30 34.08 1.06
CA GLU A 26 -35.34 34.09 -0.40
C GLU A 26 -34.54 35.25 -0.99
N GLN A 27 -34.62 36.43 -0.38
CA GLN A 27 -33.89 37.62 -0.84
C GLN A 27 -32.37 37.45 -0.66
N VAL A 28 -31.92 36.93 0.47
CA VAL A 28 -30.50 36.59 0.69
C VAL A 28 -30.05 35.50 -0.27
N ALA A 29 -30.87 34.46 -0.47
CA ALA A 29 -30.58 33.35 -1.37
C ALA A 29 -30.37 33.83 -2.82
N ALA A 30 -31.29 34.66 -3.31
CA ALA A 30 -31.23 35.23 -4.65
C ALA A 30 -29.98 36.12 -4.81
N GLN A 31 -29.73 37.01 -3.85
CA GLN A 31 -28.59 37.94 -3.91
C GLN A 31 -27.24 37.21 -3.81
N ALA A 32 -27.13 36.18 -2.97
CA ALA A 32 -25.91 35.39 -2.80
C ALA A 32 -25.73 34.29 -3.87
N GLN A 33 -26.75 34.07 -4.71
CA GLN A 33 -26.87 32.93 -5.66
C GLN A 33 -26.64 31.57 -4.97
N VAL A 34 -27.33 31.33 -3.86
CA VAL A 34 -27.37 30.04 -3.16
C VAL A 34 -28.82 29.59 -3.00
N SER A 35 -29.06 28.30 -2.80
CA SER A 35 -30.43 27.81 -2.60
C SER A 35 -30.99 28.22 -1.23
N VAL A 36 -32.27 28.56 -1.17
CA VAL A 36 -33.01 28.87 0.08
C VAL A 36 -32.90 27.73 1.09
N GLY A 37 -33.01 26.48 0.64
CA GLY A 37 -32.86 25.30 1.51
C GLY A 37 -31.48 25.19 2.15
N MET A 38 -30.40 25.55 1.43
CA MET A 38 -29.05 25.60 1.99
C MET A 38 -28.95 26.68 3.08
N LEU A 39 -29.47 27.89 2.84
CA LEU A 39 -29.48 28.98 3.83
C LEU A 39 -30.28 28.60 5.09
N SER A 40 -31.43 27.94 4.94
CA SER A 40 -32.23 27.46 6.07
C SER A 40 -31.47 26.44 6.94
N LEU A 41 -30.77 25.49 6.30
CA LEU A 41 -29.93 24.53 7.01
C LEU A 41 -28.73 25.20 7.71
N ILE A 42 -28.23 26.30 7.16
CA ILE A 42 -27.17 27.10 7.78
C ILE A 42 -27.69 27.86 9.00
N GLU A 43 -28.80 28.58 8.88
CA GLU A 43 -29.38 29.35 10.00
C GLU A 43 -29.90 28.46 11.15
N THR A 44 -30.20 27.21 10.87
CA THR A 44 -30.61 26.23 11.89
C THR A 44 -29.42 25.49 12.51
N GLY A 45 -28.19 25.80 12.08
CA GLY A 45 -26.97 25.11 12.52
C GLY A 45 -26.84 23.67 12.02
N LYS A 46 -27.80 23.16 11.25
CA LYS A 46 -27.83 21.79 10.71
C LYS A 46 -26.81 21.57 9.59
N ARG A 47 -26.31 22.63 8.95
CA ARG A 47 -25.34 22.56 7.87
C ARG A 47 -24.37 23.73 7.93
N ARG A 48 -23.07 23.47 7.78
CA ARG A 48 -22.08 24.52 7.59
C ARG A 48 -21.95 24.90 6.11
N PRO A 49 -21.86 26.18 5.75
CA PRO A 49 -21.62 26.58 4.36
C PRO A 49 -20.20 26.21 3.93
N SER A 50 -19.99 26.01 2.61
CA SER A 50 -18.63 25.97 2.06
C SER A 50 -17.99 27.36 2.12
N LEU A 51 -16.65 27.46 2.07
CA LEU A 51 -15.95 28.76 2.06
C LEU A 51 -16.44 29.67 0.93
N ARG A 52 -16.66 29.11 -0.27
CA ARG A 52 -17.20 29.83 -1.43
C ARG A 52 -18.63 30.31 -1.21
N SER A 53 -19.51 29.43 -0.70
CA SER A 53 -20.90 29.78 -0.42
C SER A 53 -20.99 30.86 0.66
N TRP A 54 -20.14 30.75 1.67
CA TRP A 54 -20.07 31.70 2.77
C TRP A 54 -19.60 33.08 2.31
N GLU A 55 -18.55 33.15 1.48
CA GLU A 55 -18.08 34.43 0.93
C GLU A 55 -19.18 35.14 0.12
N ARG A 56 -19.91 34.39 -0.71
CA ARG A 56 -21.04 34.93 -1.48
C ARG A 56 -22.17 35.44 -0.58
N ILE A 57 -22.49 34.70 0.48
CA ILE A 57 -23.50 35.11 1.48
C ILE A 57 -23.03 36.40 2.16
N ARG A 58 -21.78 36.46 2.62
CA ARG A 58 -21.21 37.64 3.28
C ARG A 58 -21.24 38.88 2.41
N GLN A 59 -20.86 38.74 1.13
CA GLN A 59 -20.92 39.82 0.16
C GLN A 59 -22.35 40.30 -0.07
N ALA A 60 -23.33 39.38 -0.10
CA ALA A 60 -24.73 39.73 -0.29
C ALA A 60 -25.34 40.53 0.87
N ILE A 61 -24.94 40.25 2.12
CA ILE A 61 -25.52 40.88 3.33
C ILE A 61 -24.57 41.86 4.03
N GLY A 62 -23.45 42.21 3.41
CA GLY A 62 -22.52 43.23 3.92
C GLY A 62 -21.79 42.87 5.21
N ILE A 63 -21.45 41.59 5.43
CA ILE A 63 -20.61 41.20 6.57
C ILE A 63 -19.14 41.45 6.22
N SER A 64 -18.63 42.63 6.60
CA SER A 64 -17.23 43.03 6.41
C SER A 64 -16.28 42.54 7.52
N GLU A 65 -16.80 42.06 8.64
CA GLU A 65 -15.99 41.61 9.78
C GLU A 65 -15.22 40.32 9.43
N PRO A 66 -13.88 40.28 9.54
CA PRO A 66 -13.11 39.09 9.22
C PRO A 66 -13.60 37.94 10.09
N LEU A 67 -13.70 36.75 9.49
CA LEU A 67 -14.14 35.56 10.20
C LEU A 67 -13.27 35.36 11.44
N PRO A 68 -13.82 34.89 12.57
CA PRO A 68 -12.98 34.27 13.58
C PRO A 68 -12.28 33.12 12.88
N GLU A 69 -11.00 33.33 12.57
CA GLU A 69 -10.17 32.43 11.76
C GLU A 69 -10.19 31.01 12.35
N ALA A 70 -10.35 30.90 13.67
CA ALA A 70 -10.54 29.67 14.43
C ALA A 70 -11.79 28.85 14.06
N ALA A 71 -12.86 29.48 13.55
CA ALA A 71 -14.10 28.79 13.17
C ALA A 71 -14.06 28.19 11.76
N TRP A 72 -13.12 28.65 10.93
CA TRP A 72 -13.06 28.35 9.49
C TRP A 72 -11.69 27.85 9.01
N ARG A 73 -10.66 27.86 9.87
CA ARG A 73 -9.52 26.96 9.70
C ARG A 73 -10.12 25.57 9.52
N GLN A 74 -9.89 24.97 8.37
CA GLN A 74 -10.16 23.57 8.17
C GLN A 74 -9.42 22.86 9.30
N GLN A 75 -10.11 22.50 10.38
CA GLN A 75 -9.61 21.40 11.18
C GLN A 75 -9.57 20.26 10.17
N PRO A 76 -8.37 19.69 9.88
CA PRO A 76 -8.32 18.39 9.23
C PRO A 76 -9.32 17.56 10.03
N ARG A 77 -10.39 17.02 9.39
CA ARG A 77 -11.45 16.28 10.10
C ARG A 77 -10.75 15.52 11.22
N GLU A 78 -10.92 15.95 12.47
CA GLU A 78 -10.14 15.37 13.56
C GLU A 78 -10.59 13.93 13.57
N ILE A 79 -9.74 13.05 13.04
CA ILE A 79 -10.05 11.64 12.97
C ILE A 79 -10.26 11.26 14.42
N SER A 80 -11.47 10.88 14.78
CA SER A 80 -11.78 10.54 16.16
C SER A 80 -10.79 9.48 16.63
N ASP A 81 -10.11 9.71 17.77
CA ASP A 81 -9.22 8.71 18.35
C ASP A 81 -9.97 7.39 18.60
N GLN A 82 -11.27 7.49 18.89
CA GLN A 82 -12.15 6.33 19.00
C GLN A 82 -12.28 5.54 17.69
N LEU A 83 -12.34 6.22 16.54
CA LEU A 83 -12.42 5.56 15.24
C LEU A 83 -11.09 4.84 14.93
N VAL A 84 -9.96 5.50 15.19
CA VAL A 84 -8.62 4.89 15.01
C VAL A 84 -8.47 3.65 15.88
N ALA A 85 -8.85 3.74 17.15
CA ALA A 85 -8.83 2.61 18.08
C ALA A 85 -9.75 1.46 17.63
N THR A 86 -10.95 1.79 17.13
CA THR A 86 -11.91 0.80 16.63
C THR A 86 -11.34 0.05 15.43
N LEU A 87 -10.78 0.77 14.44
CA LEU A 87 -10.16 0.14 13.27
C LEU A 87 -8.94 -0.70 13.65
N GLY A 88 -8.12 -0.23 14.58
CA GLY A 88 -7.00 -1.00 15.13
C GLY A 88 -7.46 -2.30 15.77
N ALA A 89 -8.54 -2.28 16.55
CA ALA A 89 -9.12 -3.47 17.16
C ALA A 89 -9.71 -4.42 16.10
N CYS A 90 -10.45 -3.91 15.11
CA CYS A 90 -10.99 -4.72 14.02
C CYS A 90 -9.86 -5.45 13.28
N LEU A 91 -8.82 -4.74 12.85
CA LEU A 91 -7.70 -5.31 12.11
C LEU A 91 -6.79 -6.21 12.96
N ALA A 92 -6.79 -6.06 14.29
CA ALA A 92 -6.09 -6.99 15.18
C ALA A 92 -6.86 -8.30 15.37
N ALA A 93 -8.20 -8.25 15.28
CA ALA A 93 -9.06 -9.43 15.46
C ALA A 93 -9.14 -10.31 14.21
N VAL A 94 -8.97 -9.72 13.02
CA VAL A 94 -9.05 -10.41 11.73
C VAL A 94 -7.70 -10.42 11.02
N ARG A 95 -7.46 -11.44 10.18
CA ARG A 95 -6.21 -11.51 9.41
C ARG A 95 -6.14 -10.44 8.31
N ALA A 96 -7.27 -10.09 7.70
CA ALA A 96 -7.41 -9.05 6.69
C ALA A 96 -8.89 -8.62 6.63
N ALA A 97 -9.16 -7.38 6.24
CA ALA A 97 -10.52 -6.84 6.05
C ALA A 97 -10.56 -5.85 4.88
N THR A 98 -11.69 -5.77 4.19
CA THR A 98 -11.91 -4.78 3.12
C THR A 98 -12.30 -3.41 3.70
N LEU A 99 -12.10 -2.35 2.92
CA LEU A 99 -12.54 -1.00 3.32
C LEU A 99 -14.06 -0.91 3.55
N ALA A 100 -14.84 -1.71 2.85
CA ALA A 100 -16.30 -1.75 2.99
C ALA A 100 -16.71 -2.40 4.32
N GLU A 101 -16.11 -3.55 4.67
CA GLU A 101 -16.35 -4.22 5.96
C GLU A 101 -15.95 -3.33 7.14
N LEU A 102 -14.81 -2.64 7.03
CA LEU A 102 -14.37 -1.69 8.07
C LEU A 102 -15.31 -0.49 8.18
N ALA A 103 -15.82 0.03 7.06
CA ALA A 103 -16.78 1.13 7.05
C ALA A 103 -18.11 0.73 7.68
N GLU A 104 -18.60 -0.47 7.36
CA GLU A 104 -19.83 -1.03 7.95
C GLU A 104 -19.66 -1.29 9.45
N ALA A 105 -18.56 -1.91 9.87
CA ALA A 105 -18.30 -2.22 11.27
C ALA A 105 -18.16 -0.97 12.15
N ALA A 106 -17.65 0.14 11.59
CA ALA A 106 -17.45 1.40 12.29
C ALA A 106 -18.57 2.43 12.05
N ASP A 107 -19.59 2.11 11.24
CA ASP A 107 -20.69 3.00 10.83
C ASP A 107 -20.21 4.38 10.31
N VAL A 108 -19.21 4.36 9.43
CA VAL A 108 -18.59 5.57 8.85
C VAL A 108 -18.41 5.43 7.34
N SER A 109 -18.09 6.54 6.66
CA SER A 109 -17.78 6.49 5.23
C SER A 109 -16.42 5.85 4.94
N ILE A 110 -16.27 5.20 3.78
CA ILE A 110 -14.98 4.65 3.29
C ILE A 110 -13.88 5.72 3.28
N SER A 111 -14.22 6.98 2.98
CA SER A 111 -13.28 8.10 3.00
C SER A 111 -12.75 8.41 4.41
N GLU A 112 -13.59 8.26 5.44
CA GLU A 112 -13.18 8.41 6.84
C GLU A 112 -12.31 7.24 7.29
N VAL A 113 -12.64 6.01 6.89
CA VAL A 113 -11.78 4.83 7.13
C VAL A 113 -10.40 5.04 6.53
N ARG A 114 -10.29 5.42 5.25
CA ARG A 114 -9.00 5.68 4.59
C ARG A 114 -8.18 6.77 5.26
N LEU A 115 -8.84 7.77 5.83
CA LEU A 115 -8.16 8.84 6.56
C LEU A 115 -7.69 8.32 7.93
N ALA A 116 -8.54 7.57 8.62
CA ALA A 116 -8.25 6.98 9.92
C ALA A 116 -7.14 5.91 9.89
N LEU A 117 -7.07 5.11 8.83
CA LEU A 117 -6.01 4.11 8.63
C LEU A 117 -4.63 4.76 8.50
N ARG A 118 -4.52 5.97 7.92
CA ARG A 118 -3.23 6.69 7.87
C ARG A 118 -2.76 7.10 9.26
N ARG A 119 -3.67 7.65 10.07
CA ARG A 119 -3.38 7.99 11.47
C ARG A 119 -3.08 6.76 12.31
N LEU A 120 -3.76 5.64 12.06
CA LEU A 120 -3.45 4.36 12.69
C LEU A 120 -2.03 3.91 12.36
N ALA A 121 -1.62 3.97 11.09
CA ALA A 121 -0.27 3.60 10.66
C ALA A 121 0.79 4.45 11.38
N GLU A 122 0.58 5.76 11.48
CA GLU A 122 1.47 6.67 12.23
C GLU A 122 1.56 6.32 13.73
N GLN A 123 0.44 5.96 14.36
CA GLN A 123 0.40 5.57 15.77
C GLN A 123 1.04 4.19 16.04
N LEU A 124 1.04 3.31 15.04
CA LEU A 124 1.59 1.96 15.14
C LEU A 124 3.09 1.90 14.86
N GLU A 125 3.66 2.86 14.12
CA GLU A 125 5.08 2.90 13.78
C GLU A 125 5.99 2.75 15.02
N PRO A 126 5.80 3.48 16.14
CA PRO A 126 6.65 3.36 17.31
C PRO A 126 6.60 1.97 17.95
N THR A 127 5.48 1.27 17.82
CA THR A 127 5.28 -0.10 18.34
C THR A 127 5.82 -1.18 17.40
N GLY A 128 6.26 -0.78 16.20
CA GLY A 128 6.80 -1.70 15.22
C GLY A 128 5.78 -2.45 14.39
N MET A 129 4.57 -1.94 14.32
CA MET A 129 3.50 -2.45 13.48
C MET A 129 3.26 -1.49 12.32
N GLN A 130 2.76 -2.01 11.21
CA GLN A 130 2.41 -1.25 10.01
C GLN A 130 1.06 -1.73 9.46
N VAL A 131 0.38 -0.84 8.74
CA VAL A 131 -0.85 -1.16 8.00
C VAL A 131 -0.45 -1.47 6.56
N LEU A 132 -0.89 -2.62 6.03
CA LEU A 132 -0.68 -3.02 4.64
C LEU A 132 -1.99 -2.93 3.86
N ASP A 133 -1.96 -2.35 2.67
CA ASP A 133 -3.12 -2.21 1.77
C ASP A 133 -2.75 -2.69 0.35
N ASP A 134 -3.45 -3.73 -0.13
CA ASP A 134 -3.29 -4.26 -1.50
C ASP A 134 -4.30 -3.67 -2.50
N GLY A 135 -5.06 -2.66 -2.10
CA GLY A 135 -6.13 -2.02 -2.85
C GLY A 135 -7.49 -2.71 -2.69
N THR A 136 -7.53 -3.92 -2.13
CA THR A 136 -8.75 -4.69 -1.87
C THR A 136 -8.92 -4.96 -0.37
N HIS A 137 -7.84 -5.41 0.28
CA HIS A 137 -7.78 -5.78 1.68
C HIS A 137 -6.72 -4.99 2.43
N VAL A 138 -7.03 -4.71 3.68
CA VAL A 138 -6.19 -4.04 4.66
C VAL A 138 -5.86 -5.03 5.80
N GLN A 139 -4.62 -5.03 6.27
CA GLN A 139 -4.19 -5.85 7.42
C GLN A 139 -3.13 -5.15 8.27
N LEU A 140 -2.97 -5.61 9.52
CA LEU A 140 -1.80 -5.26 10.34
C LEU A 140 -0.67 -6.27 10.13
N ALA A 141 0.56 -5.77 10.05
CA ALA A 141 1.75 -6.60 9.98
C ALA A 141 2.88 -6.00 10.84
N PRO A 142 3.83 -6.82 11.32
CA PRO A 142 5.06 -6.30 11.87
C PRO A 142 5.84 -5.51 10.80
N GLY A 143 6.42 -4.39 11.22
CA GLY A 143 7.30 -3.58 10.39
C GLY A 143 8.54 -4.36 9.94
N GLN A 144 9.03 -4.05 8.74
CA GLN A 144 10.11 -4.80 8.10
C GLN A 144 11.38 -4.91 8.96
N ARG A 145 11.66 -3.87 9.77
CA ARG A 145 12.80 -3.82 10.71
C ARG A 145 12.79 -4.94 11.76
N PHE A 146 11.64 -5.56 12.02
CA PHE A 146 11.48 -6.64 13.01
C PHE A 146 11.39 -8.04 12.40
N HIS A 147 11.52 -8.16 11.08
CA HIS A 147 11.38 -9.44 10.38
C HIS A 147 12.27 -10.55 10.99
N ALA A 148 13.54 -10.24 11.29
CA ALA A 148 14.46 -11.21 11.87
C ALA A 148 13.94 -11.79 13.21
N SER A 149 13.38 -10.93 14.07
CA SER A 149 12.85 -11.33 15.37
C SER A 149 11.54 -12.11 15.25
N VAL A 150 10.66 -11.71 14.33
CA VAL A 150 9.35 -12.35 14.13
C VAL A 150 9.49 -13.73 13.50
N VAL A 151 10.37 -13.90 12.50
CA VAL A 151 10.55 -15.16 11.76
C VAL A 151 10.96 -16.33 12.64
N HIS A 152 11.65 -16.08 13.75
CA HIS A 152 12.00 -17.15 14.70
C HIS A 152 10.79 -17.67 15.51
N LEU A 153 9.74 -16.85 15.67
CA LEU A 153 8.55 -17.16 16.45
C LEU A 153 7.38 -17.63 15.57
N THR A 154 7.28 -17.09 14.36
CA THR A 154 6.39 -17.62 13.32
C THR A 154 7.10 -18.81 12.69
N GLN A 155 6.78 -20.03 13.12
CA GLN A 155 7.29 -21.26 12.47
C GLN A 155 7.26 -21.06 10.96
N PRO A 156 8.41 -21.05 10.28
CA PRO A 156 8.40 -20.75 8.87
C PRO A 156 7.78 -21.98 8.19
N GLU A 157 6.57 -21.81 7.65
CA GLU A 157 6.36 -22.23 6.28
C GLU A 157 7.49 -21.56 5.50
N ARG A 158 8.68 -22.19 5.45
CA ARG A 158 9.80 -21.75 4.63
C ARG A 158 9.23 -21.78 3.22
N LEU A 159 8.73 -20.64 2.75
CA LEU A 159 8.39 -20.47 1.36
C LEU A 159 9.69 -20.82 0.63
N PRO A 160 9.73 -21.92 -0.14
CA PRO A 160 10.92 -22.27 -0.89
C PRO A 160 11.28 -21.07 -1.75
N ARG A 161 12.60 -20.81 -1.92
CA ARG A 161 13.09 -19.70 -2.74
C ARG A 161 12.30 -19.68 -4.05
N LEU A 162 11.73 -18.53 -4.38
CA LEU A 162 10.95 -18.37 -5.60
C LEU A 162 11.80 -18.78 -6.79
N THR A 163 11.27 -19.68 -7.63
CA THR A 163 11.93 -20.00 -8.90
C THR A 163 11.88 -18.77 -9.81
N GLN A 164 12.77 -18.73 -10.81
CA GLN A 164 12.77 -17.62 -11.78
C GLN A 164 11.42 -17.47 -12.48
N GLU A 165 10.74 -18.60 -12.79
CA GLU A 165 9.40 -18.57 -13.39
C GLU A 165 8.34 -18.00 -12.45
N GLN A 166 8.40 -18.33 -11.16
CA GLN A 166 7.50 -17.75 -10.16
C GLN A 166 7.74 -16.25 -10.01
N ALA A 167 9.00 -15.81 -10.01
CA ALA A 167 9.36 -14.40 -9.96
C ALA A 167 8.89 -13.63 -11.20
N GLU A 168 9.01 -14.21 -12.41
CA GLU A 168 8.48 -13.62 -13.65
C GLU A 168 6.97 -13.40 -13.59
N VAL A 169 6.21 -14.42 -13.18
CA VAL A 169 4.74 -14.32 -13.06
C VAL A 169 4.36 -13.25 -12.04
N LEU A 170 4.99 -13.24 -10.86
CA LEU A 170 4.73 -12.23 -9.84
C LEU A 170 5.08 -10.82 -10.34
N ALA A 171 6.21 -10.65 -11.03
CA ALA A 171 6.62 -9.38 -11.58
C ALA A 171 5.58 -8.82 -12.57
N ILE A 172 5.05 -9.66 -13.47
CA ILE A 172 4.01 -9.26 -14.41
C ILE A 172 2.74 -8.82 -13.68
N VAL A 173 2.28 -9.62 -12.71
CA VAL A 173 1.05 -9.30 -11.96
C VAL A 173 1.20 -8.03 -11.13
N ILE A 174 2.37 -7.81 -10.52
CA ILE A 174 2.68 -6.57 -9.77
C ILE A 174 2.67 -5.34 -10.70
N MET A 175 3.34 -5.45 -11.86
CA MET A 175 3.43 -4.33 -12.80
C MET A 175 2.07 -3.96 -13.40
N GLU A 176 1.28 -4.96 -13.81
CA GLU A 176 -0.08 -4.76 -14.33
C GLU A 176 -1.08 -4.39 -13.22
N GLY A 177 -0.77 -4.70 -11.96
CA GLY A 177 -1.65 -4.55 -10.79
C GLY A 177 -2.75 -5.60 -10.71
N MET A 178 -3.26 -6.07 -11.84
CA MET A 178 -4.14 -7.22 -11.97
C MET A 178 -3.98 -7.83 -13.37
N ALA A 179 -3.98 -9.15 -13.50
CA ALA A 179 -3.81 -9.78 -14.82
C ALA A 179 -4.58 -11.10 -14.94
N THR A 180 -5.09 -11.40 -16.13
CA THR A 180 -5.64 -12.73 -16.44
C THR A 180 -4.52 -13.70 -16.79
N ARG A 181 -4.75 -15.03 -16.65
CA ARG A 181 -3.76 -16.04 -17.06
C ARG A 181 -3.26 -15.78 -18.49
N ARG A 182 -4.18 -15.58 -19.44
CA ARG A 182 -3.85 -15.30 -20.84
C ARG A 182 -2.93 -14.09 -20.98
N ARG A 183 -3.18 -13.00 -20.24
CA ARG A 183 -2.34 -11.80 -20.28
C ARG A 183 -0.94 -12.08 -19.72
N ILE A 184 -0.85 -12.83 -18.64
CA ILE A 184 0.44 -13.24 -18.04
C ILE A 184 1.26 -14.04 -19.05
N GLU A 185 0.65 -15.05 -19.68
CA GLU A 185 1.32 -15.91 -20.66
C GLU A 185 1.78 -15.12 -21.89
N GLN A 186 0.97 -14.16 -22.35
CA GLN A 186 1.34 -13.23 -23.44
C GLN A 186 2.55 -12.37 -23.07
N MET A 187 2.56 -11.76 -21.88
CA MET A 187 3.66 -10.92 -21.43
C MET A 187 4.96 -11.72 -21.22
N ARG A 188 4.86 -12.94 -20.69
CA ARG A 188 6.00 -13.86 -20.57
C ARG A 188 6.56 -14.25 -21.93
N GLY A 189 5.69 -14.59 -22.89
CA GLY A 189 6.09 -14.96 -24.25
C GLY A 189 6.67 -13.80 -25.07
N ALA A 190 6.30 -12.56 -24.77
CA ALA A 190 6.88 -11.36 -25.39
C ALA A 190 8.29 -11.04 -24.87
N ALA A 191 8.59 -11.34 -23.60
CA ALA A 191 9.89 -11.09 -22.98
C ALA A 191 11.02 -12.03 -23.49
N GLN A 192 10.67 -13.12 -24.17
CA GLN A 192 11.57 -14.17 -24.62
C GLN A 192 11.54 -14.40 -26.13
N LEU A 193 11.14 -13.38 -26.89
CA LEU A 193 11.20 -13.41 -28.35
C LEU A 193 12.57 -13.91 -28.82
N SER A 194 12.61 -15.17 -29.25
CA SER A 194 13.74 -15.73 -29.96
C SER A 194 13.54 -15.39 -31.43
N ILE A 195 14.57 -14.81 -32.04
CA ILE A 195 14.58 -14.51 -33.47
C ILE A 195 14.77 -15.85 -34.18
N GLY A 196 13.68 -16.44 -34.66
CA GLY A 196 13.72 -17.55 -35.60
C GLY A 196 13.99 -17.04 -37.02
N PRO A 197 14.30 -17.94 -37.97
CA PRO A 197 14.50 -17.58 -39.38
C PRO A 197 13.26 -16.95 -40.05
N GLU A 198 12.07 -17.12 -39.46
CA GLU A 198 10.78 -16.58 -39.92
C GLU A 198 10.30 -15.36 -39.09
N GLY A 199 11.14 -14.84 -38.20
CA GLY A 199 10.80 -13.70 -37.32
C GLY A 199 10.55 -14.09 -35.85
N PRO A 200 10.05 -13.15 -35.02
CA PRO A 200 9.81 -13.37 -33.60
C PRO A 200 8.75 -14.45 -33.35
N VAL A 201 9.14 -15.58 -32.74
CA VAL A 201 8.20 -16.65 -32.34
C VAL A 201 8.06 -16.63 -30.81
N SER A 202 6.89 -16.22 -30.31
CA SER A 202 6.52 -16.41 -28.91
C SER A 202 6.04 -17.85 -28.70
N LEU A 203 6.79 -18.66 -27.95
CA LEU A 203 6.30 -19.97 -27.50
C LEU A 203 5.15 -19.75 -26.49
N PRO A 204 4.03 -20.48 -26.59
CA PRO A 204 3.00 -20.47 -25.57
C PRO A 204 3.59 -21.02 -24.27
N ARG A 205 3.69 -20.18 -23.23
CA ARG A 205 4.09 -20.63 -21.89
C ARG A 205 2.83 -20.91 -21.08
N ASP A 206 2.66 -22.15 -20.64
CA ASP A 206 1.61 -22.48 -19.65
C ASP A 206 2.05 -21.95 -18.28
N SER A 207 1.20 -21.13 -17.65
CA SER A 207 1.44 -20.60 -16.31
C SER A 207 0.49 -21.21 -15.26
N SER A 208 -0.28 -22.24 -15.62
CA SER A 208 -1.36 -22.78 -14.77
C SER A 208 -0.85 -23.35 -13.44
N GLU A 209 0.19 -24.20 -13.47
CA GLU A 209 0.76 -24.78 -12.25
C GLU A 209 1.42 -23.71 -11.36
N THR A 210 2.17 -22.80 -11.97
CA THR A 210 2.81 -21.67 -11.27
C THR A 210 1.77 -20.79 -10.60
N LEU A 211 0.66 -20.46 -11.28
CA LEU A 211 -0.42 -19.67 -10.71
C LEU A 211 -1.13 -20.42 -9.57
N ALA A 212 -1.44 -21.70 -9.74
CA ALA A 212 -2.04 -22.52 -8.69
C ALA A 212 -1.17 -22.54 -7.41
N LEU A 213 0.14 -22.64 -7.57
CA LEU A 213 1.10 -22.64 -6.47
C LEU A 213 1.23 -21.27 -5.79
N LEU A 214 1.19 -20.18 -6.55
CA LEU A 214 1.22 -18.81 -6.00
C LEU A 214 -0.07 -18.49 -5.25
N LEU A 215 -1.22 -18.98 -5.72
CA LEU A 215 -2.50 -18.92 -5.02
C LEU A 215 -2.47 -19.73 -3.72
N SER A 216 -1.99 -20.98 -3.77
CA SER A 216 -1.96 -21.84 -2.58
C SER A 216 -1.04 -21.29 -1.48
N ARG A 217 -0.02 -20.51 -1.85
CA ARG A 217 0.87 -19.80 -0.92
C ARG A 217 0.30 -18.47 -0.43
N GLY A 218 -0.84 -18.04 -0.97
CA GLY A 218 -1.47 -16.77 -0.67
C GLY A 218 -0.66 -15.56 -1.15
N LEU A 219 0.21 -15.72 -2.16
CA LEU A 219 0.97 -14.62 -2.76
C LEU A 219 0.15 -13.88 -3.82
N LEU A 220 -0.80 -14.59 -4.42
CA LEU A 220 -1.80 -14.03 -5.31
C LEU A 220 -3.20 -14.37 -4.77
N SER A 221 -4.17 -13.53 -5.07
CA SER A 221 -5.60 -13.85 -5.01
C SER A 221 -6.15 -13.99 -6.43
N ALA A 222 -7.24 -14.75 -6.59
CA ALA A 222 -7.93 -14.88 -7.87
C ALA A 222 -9.41 -14.61 -7.69
N GLU A 223 -9.92 -13.63 -8.44
CA GLU A 223 -11.33 -13.26 -8.49
C GLU A 223 -11.86 -13.51 -9.90
N ARG A 224 -13.13 -13.90 -10.02
CA ARG A 224 -13.78 -13.99 -11.33
C ARG A 224 -14.22 -12.62 -11.78
N ASP A 225 -13.85 -12.25 -13.00
CA ASP A 225 -14.42 -11.07 -13.63
C ASP A 225 -15.75 -11.43 -14.28
N ASP A 226 -16.85 -11.22 -13.55
CA ASP A 226 -18.20 -11.52 -14.03
C ASP A 226 -18.66 -10.63 -15.19
N HIS A 227 -17.96 -9.50 -15.42
CA HIS A 227 -18.26 -8.55 -16.48
C HIS A 227 -17.53 -8.85 -17.79
N ALA A 228 -16.42 -9.60 -17.73
CA ALA A 228 -15.68 -10.00 -18.92
C ALA A 228 -16.25 -11.28 -19.59
N ASN A 229 -16.17 -11.31 -20.92
CA ASN A 229 -16.59 -12.47 -21.71
C ASN A 229 -15.82 -13.74 -21.28
N GLY A 230 -16.55 -14.80 -20.96
CA GLY A 230 -15.98 -16.07 -20.51
C GLY A 230 -15.61 -16.11 -19.01
N ARG A 231 -15.91 -15.05 -18.25
CA ARG A 231 -15.68 -14.93 -16.79
C ARG A 231 -14.31 -15.44 -16.34
N PRO A 232 -13.22 -14.90 -16.92
CA PRO A 232 -11.87 -15.36 -16.63
C PRO A 232 -11.50 -15.05 -15.17
N LEU A 233 -10.55 -15.83 -14.65
CA LEU A 233 -9.90 -15.50 -13.38
C LEU A 233 -8.91 -14.35 -13.59
N VAL A 234 -9.05 -13.33 -12.76
CA VAL A 234 -8.16 -12.18 -12.64
C VAL A 234 -7.33 -12.35 -11.37
N TYR A 235 -6.01 -12.36 -11.53
CA TYR A 235 -5.05 -12.53 -10.46
C TYR A 235 -4.59 -11.18 -9.95
N ARG A 236 -4.52 -11.02 -8.63
CA ARG A 236 -4.08 -9.79 -7.94
C ARG A 236 -2.99 -10.09 -6.90
N PRO A 237 -2.04 -9.16 -6.67
CA PRO A 237 -1.12 -9.21 -5.54
C PRO A 237 -1.88 -9.21 -4.20
N THR A 238 -1.40 -9.96 -3.22
CA THR A 238 -1.96 -9.93 -1.86
C THR A 238 -1.12 -9.10 -0.90
N THR A 239 -1.70 -8.69 0.22
CA THR A 239 -0.98 -8.10 1.35
C THR A 239 0.18 -8.98 1.87
N ARG A 240 0.08 -10.32 1.79
CA ARG A 240 1.17 -11.25 2.15
C ARG A 240 2.37 -11.10 1.22
N LEU A 241 2.14 -10.89 -0.08
CA LEU A 241 3.21 -10.62 -1.03
C LEU A 241 3.88 -9.25 -0.75
N LEU A 242 3.08 -8.21 -0.47
CA LEU A 242 3.61 -6.90 -0.09
C LEU A 242 4.49 -6.97 1.16
N GLN A 243 4.08 -7.78 2.15
CA GLN A 243 4.85 -8.01 3.37
C GLN A 243 6.22 -8.66 3.06
N LEU A 244 6.27 -9.65 2.17
CA LEU A 244 7.53 -10.30 1.77
C LEU A 244 8.47 -9.34 1.01
N LEU A 245 7.89 -8.43 0.23
CA LEU A 245 8.64 -7.37 -0.46
C LEU A 245 8.94 -6.17 0.45
N GLY A 246 8.40 -6.18 1.68
CA GLY A 246 8.18 -5.06 2.59
C GLY A 246 7.95 -3.74 1.89
N ALA A 247 6.78 -3.67 1.27
CA ALA A 247 6.15 -2.42 0.88
C ALA A 247 4.82 -2.30 1.61
N GLU A 248 4.38 -1.07 1.82
CA GLU A 248 3.10 -0.79 2.45
C GLU A 248 1.94 -0.85 1.44
N THR A 249 2.23 -0.50 0.19
CA THR A 249 1.27 -0.44 -0.91
C THR A 249 1.82 -1.09 -2.18
N LEU A 250 0.92 -1.49 -3.08
CA LEU A 250 1.29 -2.05 -4.37
C LEU A 250 2.00 -1.03 -5.27
N GLU A 251 1.57 0.22 -5.23
CA GLU A 251 2.13 1.35 -5.97
C GLU A 251 3.60 1.58 -5.60
N GLU A 252 3.94 1.43 -4.33
CA GLU A 252 5.32 1.54 -3.87
C GLU A 252 6.21 0.43 -4.48
N VAL A 253 5.74 -0.82 -4.49
CA VAL A 253 6.45 -1.93 -5.16
C VAL A 253 6.64 -1.64 -6.64
N ARG A 254 5.57 -1.19 -7.31
CA ARG A 254 5.60 -0.86 -8.74
C ARG A 254 6.60 0.25 -9.03
N GLY A 255 6.65 1.29 -8.19
CA GLY A 255 7.63 2.36 -8.29
C GLY A 255 9.07 1.85 -8.21
N ARG A 256 9.38 1.01 -7.20
CA ARG A 256 10.71 0.39 -7.05
C ARG A 256 11.09 -0.45 -8.28
N MET A 257 10.15 -1.24 -8.80
CA MET A 257 10.38 -2.09 -9.98
C MET A 257 10.49 -1.31 -11.29
N GLY A 258 9.74 -0.22 -11.46
CA GLY A 258 9.83 0.66 -12.62
C GLY A 258 11.20 1.33 -12.73
N ILE A 259 11.74 1.79 -11.60
CA ILE A 259 13.10 2.34 -11.52
C ILE A 259 14.14 1.30 -11.94
N LEU A 260 14.02 0.06 -11.46
CA LEU A 260 14.90 -1.06 -11.87
C LEU A 260 14.83 -1.35 -13.37
N ALA A 261 13.67 -1.23 -14.00
CA ALA A 261 13.50 -1.40 -15.44
C ALA A 261 14.17 -0.27 -16.24
N GLU A 262 14.05 0.98 -15.79
CA GLU A 262 14.71 2.15 -16.39
C GLU A 262 16.24 2.05 -16.29
N TYR A 263 16.78 1.69 -15.12
CA TYR A 263 18.22 1.47 -14.96
C TYR A 263 18.74 0.33 -15.84
N ARG A 264 17.97 -0.76 -16.02
CA ARG A 264 18.36 -1.86 -16.91
C ARG A 264 18.33 -1.47 -18.39
N ALA A 265 17.42 -0.57 -18.78
CA ALA A 265 17.38 -0.03 -20.14
C ALA A 265 18.54 0.95 -20.43
N GLN A 266 19.08 1.60 -19.39
CA GLN A 266 20.21 2.53 -19.47
C GLN A 266 21.57 1.87 -19.23
N ALA A 267 21.61 0.64 -18.72
CA ALA A 267 22.85 -0.10 -18.55
C ALA A 267 23.40 -0.47 -19.92
N GLU A 268 24.49 0.18 -20.35
CA GLU A 268 25.26 -0.25 -21.51
C GLU A 268 25.65 -1.73 -21.32
N PRO A 269 25.55 -2.56 -22.37
CA PRO A 269 26.01 -3.94 -22.29
C PRO A 269 27.48 -3.92 -21.87
N ILE A 270 27.78 -4.59 -20.76
CA ILE A 270 29.16 -4.82 -20.35
C ILE A 270 29.83 -5.47 -21.56
N PRO A 271 30.87 -4.86 -22.17
CA PRO A 271 31.57 -5.48 -23.27
C PRO A 271 32.05 -6.84 -22.76
N GLU A 272 31.70 -7.90 -23.48
CA GLU A 272 32.20 -9.24 -23.21
C GLU A 272 33.72 -9.15 -23.14
N THR A 273 34.27 -9.11 -21.93
CA THR A 273 35.71 -9.21 -21.73
C THR A 273 36.10 -10.54 -22.31
N GLU A 274 36.76 -10.50 -23.48
CA GLU A 274 37.33 -11.65 -24.14
C GLU A 274 37.96 -12.55 -23.07
N ALA A 275 37.49 -13.80 -23.03
CA ALA A 275 38.08 -14.83 -22.20
C ALA A 275 39.61 -14.80 -22.41
N PRO A 276 40.44 -14.78 -21.35
CA PRO A 276 41.86 -14.69 -21.53
C PRO A 276 42.32 -15.91 -22.32
N ALA A 277 42.88 -15.65 -23.50
CA ALA A 277 43.49 -16.65 -24.36
C ALA A 277 44.39 -17.57 -23.55
N GLU A 278 44.15 -18.87 -23.67
CA GLU A 278 44.97 -19.94 -23.12
C GLU A 278 46.44 -19.67 -23.45
N ARG A 279 47.21 -19.25 -22.44
CA ARG A 279 48.67 -19.25 -22.55
C ARG A 279 49.12 -20.70 -22.46
N GLN A 280 49.41 -21.25 -23.64
CA GLN A 280 50.19 -22.45 -23.82
C GLN A 280 51.39 -22.46 -22.89
N SER A 281 51.52 -23.61 -22.23
CA SER A 281 52.65 -24.12 -21.46
C SER A 281 53.99 -23.52 -21.87
N ASP A 282 54.66 -22.89 -20.91
CA ASP A 282 56.12 -22.98 -20.87
C ASP A 282 56.55 -23.63 -19.56
N ARG A 283 57.41 -24.63 -19.75
CA ARG A 283 57.78 -25.66 -18.81
C ARG A 283 59.14 -25.25 -18.29
N THR A 284 59.23 -24.71 -17.08
CA THR A 284 60.53 -24.58 -16.42
C THR A 284 60.42 -24.80 -14.92
N GLU A 285 61.36 -25.59 -14.45
CA GLU A 285 61.45 -26.30 -13.20
C GLU A 285 61.60 -25.43 -11.94
N ARG A 286 61.23 -26.04 -10.79
CA ARG A 286 61.85 -26.02 -9.44
C ARG A 286 60.92 -25.51 -8.33
N PRO A 287 61.19 -25.84 -7.05
CA PRO A 287 61.54 -27.14 -6.49
C PRO A 287 60.65 -27.48 -5.26
N SER A 288 60.85 -28.70 -4.77
CA SER A 288 60.21 -29.35 -3.62
C SER A 288 60.36 -28.66 -2.25
N GLY A 289 59.25 -28.63 -1.49
CA GLY A 289 59.21 -28.71 -0.02
C GLY A 289 58.26 -27.73 0.70
N PRO A 290 57.79 -28.01 1.94
CA PRO A 290 57.44 -29.29 2.54
C PRO A 290 55.94 -29.39 2.91
N SER A 291 55.50 -30.63 3.12
CA SER A 291 54.14 -31.06 3.44
C SER A 291 53.53 -30.39 4.68
N ARG A 292 52.26 -29.97 4.58
CA ARG A 292 51.41 -29.66 5.73
C ARG A 292 50.70 -30.93 6.21
N PRO A 293 50.62 -31.18 7.54
CA PRO A 293 49.98 -32.38 8.07
C PRO A 293 48.45 -32.30 8.04
N SER A 294 47.85 -33.48 7.97
CA SER A 294 46.42 -33.78 7.89
C SER A 294 45.66 -33.39 9.16
N LEU A 295 44.48 -32.80 8.99
CA LEU A 295 43.46 -32.54 10.02
C LEU A 295 42.77 -33.85 10.43
N ALA A 296 43.44 -34.64 11.25
CA ALA A 296 42.84 -35.75 11.97
C ALA A 296 43.58 -35.91 13.29
N ASP A 297 43.20 -35.11 14.30
CA ASP A 297 43.34 -35.38 15.74
C ASP A 297 42.90 -34.13 16.51
N GLU A 298 41.59 -33.95 16.72
CA GLU A 298 41.07 -33.05 17.76
C GLU A 298 39.65 -33.47 18.18
N TYR A 299 39.52 -34.69 18.70
CA TYR A 299 38.45 -35.05 19.63
C TYR A 299 39.07 -35.21 21.02
N GLY A 300 38.75 -34.30 21.94
CA GLY A 300 39.22 -34.41 23.31
C GLY A 300 38.75 -33.31 24.26
N ALA A 301 37.66 -33.61 24.97
CA ALA A 301 37.31 -33.11 26.30
C ALA A 301 36.73 -31.70 26.47
N GLY A 302 35.58 -31.61 27.17
CA GLY A 302 35.20 -30.37 27.87
C GLY A 302 33.73 -30.08 28.16
N TRP A 303 32.86 -31.06 28.49
CA TRP A 303 31.55 -30.72 29.06
C TRP A 303 31.70 -30.27 30.52
N ARG A 304 31.46 -28.99 30.83
CA ARG A 304 31.19 -28.52 32.20
C ARG A 304 29.72 -28.17 32.37
N GLN A 305 29.09 -28.87 33.32
CA GLN A 305 27.76 -28.59 33.85
C GLN A 305 27.74 -27.25 34.58
N VAL A 306 26.70 -26.45 34.34
CA VAL A 306 26.33 -25.30 35.18
C VAL A 306 25.20 -25.75 36.10
N LYS A 307 25.43 -25.71 37.41
CA LYS A 307 24.38 -25.86 38.43
C LYS A 307 23.62 -24.55 38.62
N PRO A 308 22.33 -24.58 38.96
CA PRO A 308 21.55 -23.37 39.23
C PRO A 308 21.89 -22.86 40.62
N ASN A 309 21.90 -21.53 40.79
CA ASN A 309 21.93 -20.92 42.11
C ASN A 309 20.57 -20.28 42.42
N ASN A 310 20.23 -20.46 43.68
CA ASN A 310 19.01 -20.11 44.41
C ASN A 310 18.68 -18.62 44.38
#